data_AF-A0AAJ6P8R6-F1
#
_entry.id   AF-A0AAJ6P8R6-F1
#
_cell.length_a   1.000
_cell.length_b   1.000
_cell.length_c   1.000
_cell.angle_alpha   90.00
_cell.angle_beta   90.00
_cell.angle_gamma   90.00
#
_symmetry.space_group_name_H-M   'P 1'
#
loop_
_entity.id
_entity.type
_entity.pdbx_description
1 polymer ?
#
loop_
_entity_poly.entity_id
_entity_poly.type
_entity_poly.pdbx_seq_one_letter_code
_entity_poly.pdbx_strand_id
1 'polypeptide(L)'
;MEPVTLTAVATAIATLIFSEALKEGGKTLGQGISQQVTQLLTAIRQKFQTAGTEGILKRAEENPTEKNQAKFQDELETQMEEDEAFAKQLQALMAQLQANDTVKQIVVKGVTVKGKATVGDINLEAAREGAVNQEAVVDSEFGDDLNLGDVNLKA
;
A
#
# COMPACT_ATOMS: atom_id res chain seq x y z
N MET A 1 11.58 -14.58 -13.36
CA MET A 1 10.98 -13.95 -12.19
C MET A 1 11.65 -14.59 -10.99
N GLU A 2 12.30 -13.80 -10.14
CA GLU A 2 12.89 -14.33 -8.91
C GLU A 2 11.77 -14.95 -8.05
N PRO A 3 11.99 -16.10 -7.40
CA PRO A 3 11.02 -16.61 -6.44
C PRO A 3 10.87 -15.55 -5.35
N VAL A 4 9.68 -14.97 -5.21
CA VAL A 4 9.39 -14.04 -4.13
C VAL A 4 9.57 -14.83 -2.84
N THR A 5 10.60 -14.48 -2.06
CA THR A 5 10.89 -15.15 -0.80
C THR A 5 9.78 -14.86 0.21
N LEU A 6 9.53 -15.77 1.15
CA LEU A 6 8.50 -15.58 2.19
C LEU A 6 8.74 -14.27 2.97
N THR A 7 10.00 -13.94 3.25
CA THR A 7 10.45 -12.66 3.80
C THR A 7 9.94 -11.45 3.00
N ALA A 8 10.04 -11.51 1.67
CA ALA A 8 9.60 -10.41 0.80
C ALA A 8 8.07 -10.26 0.83
N VAL A 9 7.33 -11.38 0.88
CA VAL A 9 5.87 -11.37 1.03
C VAL A 9 5.48 -10.78 2.39
N ALA A 10 6.10 -11.24 3.48
CA ALA A 10 5.83 -10.75 4.83
C ALA A 10 6.13 -9.24 4.96
N THR A 11 7.25 -8.77 4.39
CA THR A 11 7.62 -7.35 4.33
C THR A 11 6.58 -6.53 3.57
N ALA A 12 6.12 -7.00 2.42
CA ALA A 12 5.13 -6.31 1.60
C ALA A 12 3.78 -6.21 2.32
N ILE A 13 3.35 -7.29 2.99
CA ILE A 13 2.12 -7.32 3.79
C ILE A 13 2.22 -6.34 4.97
N ALA A 14 3.32 -6.35 5.71
CA ALA A 14 3.54 -5.42 6.82
C ALA A 14 3.47 -3.96 6.33
N THR A 15 4.17 -3.65 5.24
CA THR A 15 4.15 -2.31 4.63
C THR A 15 2.74 -1.88 4.25
N LEU A 16 1.97 -2.77 3.60
CA LEU A 16 0.58 -2.49 3.22
C LEU A 16 -0.31 -2.21 4.43
N ILE A 17 -0.31 -3.11 5.42
CA ILE A 17 -1.15 -3.02 6.62
C ILE A 17 -0.85 -1.73 7.41
N PHE A 18 0.42 -1.41 7.62
CA PHE A 18 0.79 -0.22 8.40
C PHE A 18 0.63 1.07 7.60
N SER A 19 0.78 1.03 6.27
CA SER A 19 0.43 2.19 5.42
C SER A 19 -1.05 2.52 5.49
N GLU A 20 -1.93 1.50 5.47
CA GLU A 20 -3.38 1.71 5.66
C GLU A 20 -3.71 2.19 7.07
N ALA A 21 -3.04 1.66 8.10
CA ALA A 21 -3.27 2.10 9.48
C ALA A 21 -2.87 3.57 9.69
N LEU A 22 -1.79 4.02 9.05
CA LEU A 22 -1.35 5.41 9.06
C LEU A 22 -2.33 6.33 8.31
N LYS A 23 -2.88 5.89 7.16
CA LYS A 23 -3.90 6.65 6.43
C LYS A 23 -5.17 6.87 7.26
N GLU A 24 -5.58 5.86 8.03
CA GLU A 24 -6.72 5.94 8.96
C GLU A 24 -6.40 6.64 10.29
N GLY A 25 -5.21 7.26 10.41
CA GLY A 25 -4.81 8.01 11.61
C GLY A 25 -4.58 7.15 12.85
N GLY A 26 -4.16 5.89 12.67
CA GLY A 26 -3.91 4.94 13.76
C GLY A 26 -5.19 4.33 14.37
N LYS A 27 -6.33 4.44 13.69
CA LYS A 27 -7.56 3.71 14.08
C LYS A 27 -7.48 2.24 13.69
N THR A 28 -8.34 1.43 14.31
CA THR A 28 -8.46 0.00 13.99
C THR A 28 -8.76 -0.18 12.49
N LEU A 29 -7.92 -0.96 11.81
CA LEU A 29 -8.10 -1.33 10.41
C LEU A 29 -9.45 -2.04 10.25
N GLY A 30 -10.44 -1.36 9.67
CA GLY A 30 -11.79 -1.90 9.53
C GLY A 30 -12.84 -1.01 8.86
N GLN A 31 -12.62 0.30 8.76
CA GLN A 31 -13.49 1.22 8.04
C GLN A 31 -12.67 1.89 6.94
N GLY A 32 -12.99 1.65 5.66
CA GLY A 32 -12.33 2.32 4.52
C GLY A 32 -11.35 1.48 3.70
N ILE A 33 -10.84 0.36 4.23
CA ILE A 33 -9.94 -0.54 3.48
C ILE A 33 -10.70 -1.42 2.48
N SER A 34 -10.02 -1.84 1.40
CA SER A 34 -10.63 -2.69 0.37
C SER A 34 -11.04 -4.07 0.93
N GLN A 35 -11.96 -4.74 0.23
CA GLN A 35 -12.40 -6.09 0.60
C GLN A 35 -11.22 -7.08 0.59
N GLN A 36 -10.27 -6.92 -0.33
CA GLN A 36 -9.08 -7.77 -0.44
C GLN A 36 -8.11 -7.55 0.74
N VAL A 37 -7.91 -6.30 1.19
CA VAL A 37 -7.11 -6.02 2.40
C VAL A 37 -7.81 -6.58 3.63
N THR A 38 -9.14 -6.50 3.69
CA THR A 38 -9.94 -7.12 4.77
C THR A 38 -9.74 -8.63 4.81
N GLN A 39 -9.78 -9.31 3.67
CA GLN A 39 -9.54 -10.76 3.57
C GLN A 39 -8.12 -11.14 4.03
N LEU A 40 -7.11 -10.36 3.63
CA LEU A 40 -5.73 -10.53 4.07
C LEU A 40 -5.60 -10.43 5.59
N LEU A 41 -6.16 -9.36 6.19
CA LEU A 41 -6.16 -9.16 7.64
C LEU A 41 -6.91 -10.28 8.39
N THR A 42 -8.05 -10.73 7.86
CA THR A 42 -8.80 -11.84 8.46
C THR A 42 -7.99 -13.12 8.49
N ALA A 43 -7.31 -13.48 7.39
CA ALA A 43 -6.47 -14.67 7.33
C ALA A 43 -5.32 -14.61 8.36
N ILE A 44 -4.65 -13.46 8.46
CA ILE A 44 -3.56 -13.25 9.41
C ILE A 44 -4.07 -13.33 10.86
N ARG A 45 -5.19 -12.66 11.18
CA ARG A 45 -5.80 -12.70 12.52
C ARG A 45 -6.16 -14.12 12.93
N GLN A 46 -6.76 -14.90 12.03
CA GLN A 46 -7.12 -16.29 12.29
C GLN A 46 -5.89 -17.16 12.54
N LYS A 47 -4.83 -16.99 11.74
CA LYS A 47 -3.57 -17.73 11.90
C LYS A 47 -2.92 -17.39 13.24
N PHE A 48 -2.77 -16.11 13.56
CA PHE A 48 -2.15 -15.67 14.81
C PHE A 48 -2.97 -16.10 16.03
N GLN A 49 -4.29 -16.07 15.96
CA GLN A 49 -5.14 -16.60 17.02
C GLN A 49 -4.94 -18.11 17.23
N THR A 50 -4.79 -18.87 16.14
CA THR A 50 -4.52 -20.31 16.21
C THR A 50 -3.14 -20.61 16.80
N ALA A 51 -2.16 -19.75 16.51
CA ALA A 51 -0.80 -19.83 17.04
C ALA A 51 -0.66 -19.27 18.48
N GLY A 52 -1.68 -18.57 19.01
CA GLY A 52 -1.63 -17.89 20.30
C GLY A 52 -0.78 -16.61 20.30
N THR A 53 -0.61 -15.99 19.13
CA THR A 53 0.22 -14.79 18.91
C THR A 53 -0.61 -13.57 18.46
N GLU A 54 -1.93 -13.60 18.65
CA GLU A 54 -2.87 -12.54 18.23
C GLU A 54 -2.53 -11.15 18.81
N GLY A 55 -1.90 -11.11 19.98
CA GLY A 55 -1.47 -9.88 20.62
C GLY A 55 -0.37 -9.11 19.86
N ILE A 56 0.33 -9.77 18.93
CA ILE A 56 1.39 -9.14 18.12
C ILE A 56 0.77 -8.15 17.13
N LEU A 57 -0.19 -8.60 16.31
CA LEU A 57 -0.88 -7.74 15.35
C LEU A 57 -1.59 -6.59 16.06
N LYS A 58 -2.34 -6.87 17.13
CA LYS A 58 -3.07 -5.84 17.88
C LYS A 58 -2.14 -4.74 18.41
N ARG A 59 -0.97 -5.12 18.96
CA ARG A 59 0.01 -4.16 19.47
C ARG A 59 0.61 -3.30 18.35
N ALA A 60 0.83 -3.89 17.18
CA ALA A 60 1.34 -3.18 16.02
C ALA A 60 0.30 -2.24 15.41
N GLU A 61 -0.99 -2.61 15.41
CA GLU A 61 -2.11 -1.75 15.01
C GLU A 61 -2.28 -0.56 15.96
N GLU A 62 -2.29 -0.80 17.29
CA GLU A 62 -2.51 0.25 18.30
C GLU A 62 -1.30 1.18 18.48
N ASN A 63 -0.09 0.70 18.20
CA ASN A 63 1.15 1.46 18.34
C ASN A 63 2.19 1.04 17.28
N PRO A 64 2.09 1.57 16.05
CA PRO A 64 2.89 1.13 14.89
C PRO A 64 4.34 1.64 14.93
N THR A 65 5.05 1.47 16.04
CA THR A 65 6.51 1.72 16.11
C THR A 65 7.28 0.72 15.25
N GLU A 66 8.46 1.08 14.74
CA GLU A 66 9.34 0.19 13.98
C GLU A 66 9.53 -1.17 14.67
N LYS A 67 9.72 -1.16 16.00
CA LYS A 67 9.86 -2.38 16.81
C LYS A 67 8.62 -3.27 16.77
N ASN A 68 7.42 -2.70 16.81
CA ASN A 68 6.18 -3.49 16.78
C ASN A 68 5.88 -3.99 15.36
N GLN A 69 6.20 -3.20 14.33
CA GLN A 69 6.08 -3.62 12.93
C GLN A 69 7.05 -4.77 12.60
N ALA A 70 8.31 -4.68 13.04
CA ALA A 70 9.30 -5.74 12.85
C ALA A 70 8.86 -7.05 13.54
N LYS A 71 8.38 -6.97 14.78
CA LYS A 71 7.84 -8.16 15.48
C LYS A 71 6.66 -8.79 14.76
N PHE A 72 5.78 -7.97 14.18
CA PHE A 72 4.69 -8.48 13.36
C PHE A 72 5.20 -9.19 12.10
N GLN A 73 6.17 -8.59 11.40
CA GLN A 73 6.77 -9.18 10.22
C GLN A 73 7.47 -10.51 10.54
N ASP A 74 8.29 -10.55 11.59
CA ASP A 74 9.02 -11.76 12.01
C ASP A 74 8.05 -12.90 12.35
N GLU A 75 6.98 -12.60 13.09
CA GLU A 75 5.95 -13.59 13.41
C GLU A 75 5.22 -14.05 12.14
N LEU A 76 4.86 -13.14 11.24
CA LEU A 76 4.19 -13.47 9.99
C LEU A 76 5.04 -14.39 9.13
N GLU A 77 6.32 -14.10 9.00
CA GLU A 77 7.29 -14.94 8.29
C GLU A 77 7.40 -16.32 8.94
N THR A 78 7.54 -16.39 10.26
CA THR A 78 7.56 -17.66 11.02
C THR A 78 6.31 -18.49 10.73
N GLN A 79 5.11 -17.88 10.79
CA GLN A 79 3.86 -18.58 10.51
C GLN A 79 3.73 -19.04 9.05
N MET A 80 4.36 -18.33 8.10
CA MET A 80 4.42 -18.73 6.70
C MET A 80 5.41 -19.87 6.46
N GLU A 81 6.53 -19.91 7.19
CA GLU A 81 7.50 -21.00 7.13
C GLU A 81 6.96 -22.29 7.75
N GLU A 82 6.22 -22.18 8.85
CA GLU A 82 5.64 -23.32 9.56
C GLU A 82 4.37 -23.88 8.87
N ASP A 83 3.71 -23.09 8.02
CA ASP A 83 2.48 -23.47 7.33
C ASP A 83 2.47 -23.02 5.86
N GLU A 84 2.83 -23.95 4.99
CA GLU A 84 2.89 -23.73 3.55
C GLU A 84 1.51 -23.38 2.95
N ALA A 85 0.41 -23.89 3.51
CA ALA A 85 -0.93 -23.59 3.01
C ALA A 85 -1.30 -22.13 3.32
N PHE A 86 -0.99 -21.67 4.53
CA PHE A 86 -1.12 -20.27 4.91
C PHE A 86 -0.23 -19.36 4.05
N ALA A 87 1.03 -19.73 3.81
CA ALA A 87 1.93 -18.97 2.93
C ALA A 87 1.36 -18.81 1.51
N LYS A 88 0.87 -19.91 0.91
CA LYS A 88 0.23 -19.88 -0.42
C LYS A 88 -1.02 -19.01 -0.45
N GLN A 89 -1.84 -19.06 0.61
CA GLN A 89 -3.01 -18.21 0.73
C GLN A 89 -2.64 -16.73 0.74
N LEU A 90 -1.63 -16.33 1.53
CA LEU A 90 -1.16 -14.94 1.59
C LEU A 90 -0.54 -14.48 0.26
N GLN A 91 0.25 -15.32 -0.39
CA GLN A 91 0.79 -15.04 -1.72
C GLN A 91 -0.31 -14.80 -2.75
N ALA A 92 -1.37 -15.62 -2.75
CA ALA A 92 -2.49 -15.46 -3.67
C ALA A 92 -3.26 -14.16 -3.41
N LEU A 93 -3.52 -13.82 -2.15
CA LEU A 93 -4.18 -12.56 -1.77
C LEU A 93 -3.33 -11.34 -2.15
N MET A 94 -2.01 -11.40 -1.94
CA MET A 94 -1.09 -10.34 -2.36
C MET A 94 -1.03 -10.20 -3.88
N ALA A 95 -1.02 -11.30 -4.63
CA ALA A 95 -1.07 -11.25 -6.09
C ALA A 95 -2.38 -10.62 -6.59
N GLN A 96 -3.51 -10.92 -5.94
CA GLN A 96 -4.80 -10.29 -6.25
C GLN A 96 -4.81 -8.79 -5.93
N LEU A 97 -4.18 -8.38 -4.83
CA LEU A 97 -4.02 -6.96 -4.48
C LEU A 97 -3.18 -6.23 -5.53
N GLN A 98 -2.03 -6.81 -5.92
CA GLN A 98 -1.17 -6.25 -6.97
C GLN A 98 -1.83 -6.22 -8.35
N ALA A 99 -2.68 -7.19 -8.66
CA ALA A 99 -3.43 -7.21 -9.92
C ALA A 99 -4.62 -6.22 -9.94
N ASN A 100 -5.15 -5.89 -8.77
CA ASN A 100 -6.22 -4.88 -8.59
C ASN A 100 -5.67 -3.49 -8.30
N ASP A 101 -4.35 -3.34 -8.09
CA ASP A 101 -3.69 -2.04 -8.13
C ASP A 101 -3.82 -1.48 -9.54
N THR A 102 -4.92 -0.76 -9.73
CA THR A 102 -5.02 0.29 -10.73
C THR A 102 -3.80 1.17 -10.48
N VAL A 103 -2.75 1.04 -11.29
CA VAL A 103 -1.48 1.73 -11.07
C VAL A 103 -1.78 3.21 -10.91
N LYS A 104 -1.72 3.73 -9.67
CA LYS A 104 -1.97 5.14 -9.41
C LYS A 104 -0.72 5.91 -9.82
N GLN A 105 -0.69 6.35 -11.07
CA GLN A 105 0.40 7.14 -11.60
C GLN A 105 0.19 8.60 -11.18
N ILE A 106 1.00 9.06 -10.23
CA ILE A 106 1.04 10.46 -9.81
C ILE A 106 2.28 11.10 -10.42
N VAL A 107 2.08 12.08 -11.30
CA VAL A 107 3.18 12.69 -12.08
C VAL A 107 3.81 13.89 -11.39
N VAL A 108 3.05 14.61 -10.57
CA VAL A 108 3.54 15.71 -9.74
C VAL A 108 2.81 15.69 -8.41
N LYS A 109 3.56 15.53 -7.31
CA LYS A 109 3.04 15.54 -5.93
C LYS A 109 3.89 16.38 -5.01
N GLY A 110 3.27 17.19 -4.15
CA GLY A 110 3.97 17.83 -3.02
C GLY A 110 4.94 18.95 -3.43
N VAL A 111 4.72 19.60 -4.56
CA VAL A 111 5.60 20.69 -5.03
C VAL A 111 5.08 22.03 -4.51
N THR A 112 5.95 22.77 -3.81
CA THR A 112 5.68 24.16 -3.40
C THR A 112 6.57 25.12 -4.18
N VAL A 113 5.96 25.99 -4.99
CA VAL A 113 6.68 27.06 -5.72
C VAL A 113 6.34 28.40 -5.11
N LYS A 114 7.34 29.11 -4.57
CA LYS A 114 7.16 30.40 -3.87
C LYS A 114 7.13 31.64 -4.79
N GLY A 115 6.99 31.45 -6.09
CA GLY A 115 6.99 32.50 -7.10
C GLY A 115 6.25 32.02 -8.36
N LYS A 116 6.59 32.59 -9.52
CA LYS A 116 5.94 32.22 -10.79
C LYS A 116 6.39 30.83 -11.26
N ALA A 117 5.42 30.00 -11.65
CA ALA A 117 5.64 28.69 -12.23
C ALA A 117 5.07 28.63 -13.65
N THR A 118 5.83 28.09 -14.59
CA THR A 118 5.31 27.72 -15.90
C THR A 118 5.59 26.24 -16.13
N VAL A 119 4.51 25.48 -16.26
CA VAL A 119 4.55 24.06 -16.56
C VAL A 119 3.96 23.93 -17.97
N GLY A 120 4.77 23.39 -18.90
CA GLY A 120 4.29 23.08 -20.25
C GLY A 120 3.27 21.94 -20.24
N ASP A 121 2.90 21.46 -21.42
CA ASP A 121 1.88 20.41 -21.54
C ASP A 121 2.29 19.14 -20.78
N ILE A 122 1.34 18.57 -20.04
CA ILE A 122 1.50 17.29 -19.35
C ILE A 122 0.76 16.23 -20.16
N ASN A 123 1.52 15.36 -20.82
CA ASN A 123 0.97 14.23 -21.56
C ASN A 123 1.19 12.94 -20.77
N LEU A 124 0.10 12.32 -20.32
CA LEU A 124 0.13 11.07 -19.56
C LEU A 124 -0.40 9.95 -20.44
N GLU A 125 0.43 8.94 -20.64
CA GLU A 125 0.11 7.74 -21.40
C GLU A 125 0.30 6.53 -20.50
N ALA A 126 -0.72 5.70 -20.39
CA ALA A 126 -0.66 4.48 -19.60
C ALA A 126 0.40 3.54 -20.19
N ALA A 127 1.35 3.10 -19.35
CA ALA A 127 2.41 2.19 -19.80
C ALA A 127 1.91 0.77 -20.14
N ARG A 128 0.65 0.43 -19.82
CA ARG A 128 0.01 -0.87 -20.07
C ARG A 128 -1.49 -0.69 -20.28
N GLU A 129 -2.06 -1.56 -21.13
CA GLU A 129 -3.52 -1.70 -21.26
C GLU A 129 -4.13 -2.19 -19.94
N GLY A 130 -5.04 -1.41 -19.37
CA GLY A 130 -5.72 -1.68 -18.10
C GLY A 130 -6.39 -0.43 -17.53
N ALA A 131 -7.21 -0.58 -16.50
CA ALA A 131 -7.70 0.58 -15.77
C ALA A 131 -6.51 1.25 -15.05
N VAL A 132 -6.19 2.49 -15.40
CA VAL A 132 -5.15 3.30 -14.76
C VAL A 132 -5.82 4.57 -14.23
N ASN A 133 -5.72 4.81 -12.92
CA ASN A 133 -6.15 6.06 -12.32
C ASN A 133 -4.98 7.03 -12.42
N GLN A 134 -5.06 7.96 -13.37
CA GLN A 134 -4.05 8.98 -13.60
C GLN A 134 -4.47 10.26 -12.85
N GLU A 135 -3.58 10.77 -12.01
CA GLU A 135 -3.77 12.05 -11.33
C GLU A 135 -2.58 12.98 -11.62
N ALA A 136 -2.87 14.22 -11.99
CA ALA A 136 -1.87 15.25 -12.24
C ALA A 136 -2.06 16.40 -11.23
N VAL A 137 -0.94 16.92 -10.72
CA VAL A 137 -0.89 18.09 -9.81
C VAL A 137 -1.68 17.85 -8.51
N VAL A 138 -1.21 16.89 -7.71
CA VAL A 138 -1.82 16.54 -6.41
C VAL A 138 -1.04 17.19 -5.27
N ASP A 139 -1.72 17.67 -4.24
CA ASP A 139 -1.11 18.24 -3.03
C ASP A 139 0.00 19.28 -3.31
N SER A 140 -0.22 20.20 -4.25
CA SER A 140 0.81 21.16 -4.70
C SER A 140 0.38 22.61 -4.47
N GLU A 141 1.33 23.47 -4.09
CA GLU A 141 1.11 24.87 -3.75
C GLU A 141 1.91 25.79 -4.68
N PHE A 142 1.24 26.77 -5.29
CA PHE A 142 1.86 27.75 -6.18
C PHE A 142 1.61 29.15 -5.64
N GLY A 143 2.68 29.92 -5.47
CA GLY A 143 2.69 31.17 -4.73
C GLY A 143 2.04 32.34 -5.46
N ASP A 144 2.46 32.61 -6.70
CA ASP A 144 1.99 33.78 -7.46
C ASP A 144 1.15 33.36 -8.68
N ASP A 145 1.78 33.22 -9.85
CA ASP A 145 1.12 32.78 -11.09
C ASP A 145 1.51 31.33 -11.41
N LEU A 146 0.52 30.46 -11.61
CA LEU A 146 0.70 29.17 -12.27
C LEU A 146 0.19 29.27 -13.71
N ASN A 147 1.09 29.11 -14.67
CA ASN A 147 0.72 28.91 -16.07
C ASN A 147 0.92 27.44 -16.41
N LEU A 148 -0.18 26.71 -16.59
CA LEU A 148 -0.19 25.29 -16.91
C LEU A 148 -0.71 25.13 -18.35
N GLY A 149 0.07 24.45 -19.19
CA GLY A 149 -0.34 24.01 -20.52
C GLY A 149 -1.45 22.94 -20.47
N ASP A 150 -1.72 22.30 -21.61
CA ASP A 150 -2.78 21.29 -21.67
C ASP A 150 -2.40 20.05 -20.84
N VAL A 151 -3.38 19.49 -20.11
CA VAL A 151 -3.23 18.20 -19.43
C VAL A 151 -3.98 17.14 -20.23
N ASN A 152 -3.23 16.34 -20.97
CA ASN A 152 -3.77 15.28 -21.82
C ASN A 152 -3.63 13.93 -21.12
N LEU A 153 -4.77 13.30 -20.83
CA LEU A 153 -4.85 11.97 -20.24
C LEU A 153 -5.24 10.97 -21.34
N LYS A 154 -4.34 10.03 -21.63
CA LYS A 154 -4.61 8.90 -22.53
C LYS A 154 -4.54 7.61 -21.72
N ALA A 155 -5.70 6.95 -21.65
CA ALA A 155 -5.86 5.59 -21.13
C ALA A 155 -5.52 4.57 -22.20
#